data_AF-A0A660Y0P3-F1
#
_entry.id   AF-A0A660Y0P3-F1
#
_cell.length_a   1.000
_cell.length_b   1.000
_cell.length_c   1.000
_cell.angle_alpha   90.00
_cell.angle_beta   90.00
_cell.angle_gamma   90.00
#
_symmetry.space_group_name_H-M   'P 1'
#
loop_
_entity.id
_entity.type
_entity.pdbx_description
1 polymer ?
#
loop_
_entity_poly.entity_id
_entity_poly.type
_entity_poly.pdbx_seq_one_letter_code
_entity_poly.pdbx_strand_id
1 'polypeptide(L)' 'MSLQEILLKIIEKNYPILLSDSENDWEPATLLSTLSAPMLRRSAYMQSGLYIAEVNEGGYLGRVLYKVKKK' A
#
# COMPACT_ATOMS: atom_id res chain seq x y z
N MET A 1 6.57 -2.70 -8.69
CA MET A 1 5.47 -1.72 -8.86
C MET A 1 5.69 -0.62 -7.85
N SER A 2 5.20 0.58 -8.11
CA SER A 2 5.16 1.64 -7.11
C SER A 2 3.99 1.46 -6.16
N LEU A 3 4.06 2.08 -4.98
CA LEU A 3 2.95 2.13 -4.03
C LEU A 3 1.70 2.73 -4.68
N GLN A 4 1.86 3.75 -5.52
CA GLN A 4 0.76 4.38 -6.27
C GLN A 4 0.00 3.37 -7.14
N GLU A 5 0.73 2.57 -7.93
CA GLU A 5 0.11 1.55 -8.81
C GLU A 5 -0.65 0.50 -8.01
N ILE A 6 -0.15 0.13 -6.83
CA ILE A 6 -0.83 -0.81 -5.93
C ILE A 6 -2.14 -0.20 -5.43
N LEU A 7 -2.12 1.04 -4.92
CA LEU A 7 -3.31 1.72 -4.43
C LEU A 7 -4.37 1.87 -5.52
N LEU A 8 -3.97 2.29 -6.73
CA LEU A 8 -4.87 2.38 -7.88
C LEU A 8 -5.51 1.03 -8.21
N LYS A 9 -4.74 -0.05 -8.27
CA LYS A 9 -5.28 -1.40 -8.51
C LYS A 9 -6.28 -1.85 -7.45
N ILE A 10 -6.06 -1.49 -6.19
CA ILE A 10 -6.98 -1.81 -5.10
C ILE A 10 -8.31 -1.08 -5.31
N ILE A 11 -8.25 0.20 -5.66
CA ILE A 11 -9.41 1.07 -5.91
C ILE A 11 -10.18 0.59 -7.15
N GLU A 12 -9.50 0.35 -8.26
CA GLU A 12 -10.09 -0.12 -9.52
C GLU A 12 -10.83 -1.46 -9.35
N LYS A 13 -10.28 -2.36 -8.55
CA LYS A 13 -10.90 -3.66 -8.25
C LYS A 13 -11.95 -3.58 -7.14
N ASN A 14 -12.15 -2.41 -6.55
CA ASN A 14 -13.08 -2.15 -5.46
C ASN A 14 -12.95 -3.18 -4.31
N TYR A 15 -11.72 -3.50 -3.92
CA TYR A 15 -11.50 -4.46 -2.85
C TYR A 15 -12.01 -3.87 -1.52
N PRO A 16 -12.86 -4.60 -0.76
CA PRO A 16 -13.38 -4.14 0.52
C PRO A 16 -12.34 -4.33 1.64
N ILE A 17 -11.23 -3.61 1.52
CA ILE A 17 -10.11 -3.67 2.45
C ILE A 17 -9.72 -2.28 2.95
N LEU A 18 -9.21 -2.24 4.17
CA LEU A 18 -8.52 -1.11 4.76
C LEU A 18 -7.02 -1.40 4.79
N LEU A 19 -6.23 -0.34 4.76
CA LEU A 19 -4.78 -0.36 4.87
C LEU A 19 -4.40 0.24 6.22
N SER A 20 -3.91 -0.60 7.13
CA SER A 20 -3.55 -0.20 8.49
C SER A 20 -2.06 0.11 8.57
N ASP A 21 -1.70 1.28 9.08
CA ASP A 21 -0.34 1.55 9.56
C ASP A 21 -0.23 1.24 11.07
N SER A 22 0.77 1.80 11.77
CA SER A 22 0.94 1.57 13.21
C SER A 22 -0.09 2.29 14.09
N GLU A 23 -0.78 3.29 13.56
CA GLU A 23 -1.63 4.21 14.33
C GLU A 23 -3.07 4.25 13.81
N ASN A 24 -3.28 4.10 12.50
CA ASN A 24 -4.56 4.35 11.85
C ASN A 24 -4.90 3.32 10.76
N ASP A 25 -6.20 3.17 10.52
CA ASP A 25 -6.75 2.43 9.39
C ASP A 25 -7.14 3.41 8.28
N TRP A 26 -6.76 3.11 7.04
CA TRP A 26 -6.98 4.01 5.91
C TRP A 26 -7.72 3.35 4.77
N GLU A 27 -8.60 4.12 4.13
CA GLU A 27 -9.11 3.81 2.80
C GLU A 27 -7.98 3.98 1.77
N PRO A 28 -7.82 3.06 0.79
CA PRO A 28 -6.80 3.16 -0.25
C PRO A 28 -6.85 4.49 -1.03
N ALA A 29 -8.06 5.01 -1.29
CA ALA A 29 -8.27 6.29 -1.96
C ALA A 29 -7.79 7.49 -1.11
N THR A 30 -7.95 7.40 0.21
CA THR A 30 -7.45 8.43 1.14
C THR A 30 -5.92 8.43 1.15
N LEU A 31 -5.27 7.26 1.19
CA LEU A 31 -3.81 7.20 1.09
C LEU A 31 -3.30 7.76 -0.23
N LEU A 32 -3.96 7.44 -1.35
CA LEU A 32 -3.56 7.94 -2.67
C LEU A 32 -3.58 9.47 -2.77
N SER A 33 -4.52 10.12 -2.09
CA SER A 33 -4.68 11.58 -2.11
C SER A 33 -3.88 12.33 -1.03
N THR A 34 -3.52 11.65 0.07
CA THR A 34 -2.82 12.28 1.22
C THR A 34 -1.31 12.05 1.20
N LEU A 35 -0.83 10.96 0.62
CA LEU A 35 0.60 10.66 0.58
C LEU A 35 1.36 11.60 -0.35
N SER A 36 2.58 11.94 0.06
CA SER A 36 3.47 12.75 -0.77
C SER A 36 3.93 11.99 -2.02
N ALA A 37 4.23 12.71 -3.10
CA ALA A 37 4.72 12.12 -4.34
C ALA A 37 5.97 11.21 -4.15
N PRO A 38 6.95 11.53 -3.29
CA PRO A 38 8.05 10.60 -2.99
C PRO A 38 7.59 9.28 -2.38
N MET A 39 6.60 9.28 -1.48
CA MET A 39 6.05 8.06 -0.88
C MET A 39 5.33 7.20 -1.94
N LEU A 40 4.52 7.84 -2.78
CA LEU A 40 3.78 7.17 -3.85
C LEU A 40 4.68 6.50 -4.88
N ARG A 41 5.86 7.08 -5.16
CA ARG A 41 6.86 6.52 -6.08
C ARG A 41 7.70 5.38 -5.51
N ARG A 42 7.61 5.07 -4.21
CA ARG A 42 8.40 3.98 -3.60
C ARG A 42 8.05 2.65 -4.25
N SER A 43 9.08 1.88 -4.57
CA SER A 43 8.92 0.49 -4.97
C SER A 43 8.29 -0.30 -3.84
N ALA A 44 7.19 -0.97 -4.12
CA ALA A 44 6.45 -1.73 -3.14
C ALA A 44 5.89 -3.01 -3.76
N TYR A 45 5.55 -3.94 -2.88
CA TYR A 45 4.91 -5.21 -3.20
C TYR A 45 3.72 -5.40 -2.28
N MET A 46 2.58 -5.77 -2.88
CA MET A 46 1.39 -6.16 -2.14
C MET A 46 1.31 -7.67 -2.09
N GLN A 47 1.38 -8.22 -0.88
CA GLN A 47 1.00 -9.59 -0.62
C GLN A 47 -0.50 -9.63 -0.30
N SER A 48 -1.28 -10.24 -1.20
CA SER A 48 -2.74 -10.27 -1.13
C SER A 48 -3.25 -10.78 0.22
N GLY A 49 -4.10 -9.98 0.87
CA GLY A 49 -4.70 -10.33 2.17
C GLY A 49 -3.75 -10.24 3.37
N LEU A 50 -2.50 -9.80 3.20
CA LEU A 50 -1.52 -9.70 4.27
C LEU A 50 -0.99 -8.27 4.46
N TYR A 51 -0.21 -7.75 3.52
CA TYR A 51 0.44 -6.45 3.68
C TYR A 51 0.93 -5.85 2.36
N ILE A 52 1.29 -4.56 2.41
CA ILE A 52 2.10 -3.85 1.43
C ILE A 52 3.45 -3.55 2.07
N ALA A 53 4.55 -3.99 1.46
CA ALA A 53 5.90 -3.74 1.93
C ALA A 53 6.71 -3.00 0.87
N GLU A 54 7.67 -2.19 1.33
CA GLU A 54 8.68 -1.58 0.47
C GLU A 54 9.59 -2.65 -0.13
N VAL A 55 10.02 -2.45 -1.37
CA VAL A 55 10.99 -3.28 -2.06
C VAL A 55 12.26 -2.45 -2.22
N ASN A 56 13.37 -2.96 -1.70
CA ASN A 56 14.66 -2.27 -1.82
C ASN A 56 15.26 -2.44 -3.22
N GLU A 57 16.39 -1.76 -3.48
CA GLU A 57 17.07 -1.82 -4.79
C GLU A 57 17.54 -3.22 -5.17
N GLY A 58 17.78 -4.10 -4.19
CA GLY A 58 18.12 -5.50 -4.40
C GLY A 58 16.92 -6.41 -4.72
N GLY A 59 15.70 -5.87 -4.73
CA GLY A 59 14.48 -6.65 -4.99
C GLY A 59 13.92 -7.39 -3.77
N TYR A 60 14.46 -7.14 -2.57
CA TYR A 60 14.02 -7.78 -1.34
C TYR A 60 12.92 -6.99 -0.64
N LEU A 61 12.01 -7.71 0.02
CA LEU A 61 10.99 -7.12 0.88
C LEU A 61 11.66 -6.49 2.11
N GLY A 62 11.45 -5.20 2.28
CA GLY A 62 11.91 -4.42 3.41
C GLY A 62 10.79 -4.16 4.40
N ARG A 63 10.64 -2.88 4.77
CA ARG A 63 9.67 -2.44 5.77
C ARG A 63 8.24 -2.66 5.28
N VAL A 64 7.39 -3.24 6.14
CA VAL A 64 5.93 -3.22 5.94
C VAL A 64 5.43 -1.79 6.08
N LEU A 65 4.81 -1.28 5.02
CA LEU A 65 4.20 0.05 4.98
C LEU A 65 2.80 0.00 5.56
N TYR A 66 2.00 -0.97 5.11
CA TYR A 66 0.60 -1.14 5.52
C TYR A 66 0.24 -2.61 5.67
N LYS A 67 -0.56 -2.96 6.67
CA LYS A 67 -1.22 -4.26 6.78
C LYS A 67 -2.57 -4.20 6.07
N VAL A 68 -2.96 -5.30 5.43
CA VAL A 68 -4.28 -5.41 4.81
C VAL A 68 -5.26 -5.92 5.86
N LYS A 69 -6.35 -5.17 6.06
CA LYS A 69 -7.44 -5.53 6.95
C LYS A 69 -8.72 -5.64 6.13
N LYS A 70 -9.52 -6.69 6.37
CA LYS A 70 -10.85 -6.78 5.76
C LYS A 70 -11.79 -5.78 6.43
N LYS A 71 -12.61 -5.14 5.62
CA LYS A 71 -13.66 -4.22 6.08
C LYS A 71 -14.88 -5.01 6.59
#